data_AF-A0A7C4FVB1-F1
#
_entry.id   AF-A0A7C4FVB1-F1
#
_cell.length_a   1.000
_cell.length_b   1.000
_cell.length_c   1.000
_cell.angle_alpha   90.00
_cell.angle_beta   90.00
_cell.angle_gamma   90.00
#
_symmetry.space_group_name_H-M   'P 1'
#
loop_
_entity.id
_entity.type
_entity.pdbx_description
1 polymer ?
#
loop_
_entity_poly.entity_id
_entity_poly.type
_entity_poly.pdbx_seq_one_letter_code
_entity_poly.pdbx_strand_id
1 'polypeptide(L)'
;MAKIKVNRKQKYILVLMIISLCLIVILNSCGNVTRNIGYGLSEIEIEERYRKAELMYNAILDGEIRGSQDNWNKLIKQLNDIIDHHPKSQVADDALYSLGLCYIWSEGDRKDSLRKAIKAFDRLTYYYPKSELIPSAYYWRAYAYLGLEDYKRAILEFERFRVKFPKSPLYADAEYQLNECRAKVGEKKEPVIAKDADTSSQKKAKSEKNNEEKASDEKKEQVIKKEEKKVIPDIAKPPEITPDVKPPIKNDQPPPKKDDVKVSRLSVKEIRYSSSPEYTRVVIDSSQSARYDTLKLSDPERLCVNIQNAVLSTSKQDIIVDDALIKKIRSAQFDLETVRVVLDLKAIKNYKVFDLKDPFRIVIDVFGQPNQNLDKPIGTTFPKQSKEPSVTVIPRDQSPNLVKQLGLKVRTIVIDPGHGGKDPGAVSKSGLYEKHFVLDISKRLRDLLKSKG
;
A
#
# COMPACT_ATOMS: atom_id res chain seq x y z
N MET A 1 -30.30 -69.10 -13.90
CA MET A 1 -29.85 -67.94 -13.08
C MET A 1 -28.53 -68.30 -12.40
N ALA A 2 -27.43 -67.65 -12.79
CA ALA A 2 -26.12 -67.87 -12.16
C ALA A 2 -26.08 -67.17 -10.79
N LYS A 3 -26.03 -67.93 -9.70
CA LYS A 3 -25.84 -67.40 -8.34
C LYS A 3 -24.33 -67.29 -8.07
N ILE A 4 -23.80 -66.08 -8.14
CA ILE A 4 -22.40 -65.81 -7.77
C ILE A 4 -22.32 -65.75 -6.24
N LYS A 5 -21.49 -66.62 -5.64
CA LYS A 5 -21.27 -66.69 -4.19
C LYS A 5 -20.19 -65.67 -3.81
N VAL A 6 -20.64 -64.48 -3.39
CA VAL A 6 -19.75 -63.36 -3.03
C VAL A 6 -19.25 -63.53 -1.59
N ASN A 7 -17.93 -63.57 -1.40
CA ASN A 7 -17.34 -63.73 -0.07
C ASN A 7 -17.37 -62.43 0.75
N ARG A 8 -17.10 -62.51 2.07
CA ARG A 8 -17.16 -61.34 2.98
C ARG A 8 -16.30 -60.16 2.49
N LYS A 9 -15.07 -60.41 2.02
CA LYS A 9 -14.19 -59.35 1.48
C LYS A 9 -14.78 -58.69 0.24
N GLN A 10 -15.34 -59.46 -0.68
CA GLN A 10 -15.99 -58.92 -1.88
C GLN A 10 -17.26 -58.11 -1.55
N LYS A 11 -18.00 -58.48 -0.49
CA LYS A 11 -19.11 -57.65 0.01
C LYS A 11 -18.63 -56.31 0.54
N TYR A 12 -17.52 -56.27 1.30
CA TYR A 12 -16.94 -55.02 1.77
C TYR A 12 -16.43 -54.13 0.62
N ILE A 13 -15.77 -54.73 -0.37
CA ILE A 13 -15.32 -54.00 -1.56
C ILE A 13 -16.51 -53.43 -2.32
N LEU A 14 -17.59 -54.20 -2.50
CA LEU A 14 -18.80 -53.73 -3.17
C LEU A 14 -19.46 -52.58 -2.39
N VAL A 15 -19.52 -52.66 -1.06
CA VAL A 15 -20.04 -51.57 -0.21
C VAL A 15 -19.16 -50.32 -0.32
N LEU A 16 -17.84 -50.45 -0.30
CA LEU A 16 -16.92 -49.32 -0.48
C LEU A 16 -17.03 -48.70 -1.87
N MET A 17 -17.20 -49.51 -2.92
CA MET A 17 -17.43 -49.02 -4.28
C MET A 17 -18.77 -48.28 -4.39
N ILE A 18 -19.84 -48.78 -3.76
CA ILE A 18 -21.14 -48.10 -3.72
C ILE A 18 -21.04 -46.78 -2.94
N ILE A 19 -20.38 -46.77 -1.78
CA ILE A 19 -20.14 -45.53 -1.01
C ILE A 19 -19.33 -44.53 -1.83
N SER A 20 -18.29 -44.98 -2.53
CA SER A 20 -17.49 -44.12 -3.41
C SER A 20 -18.29 -43.58 -4.58
N LEU A 21 -19.15 -44.40 -5.21
CA LEU A 21 -20.03 -43.97 -6.29
C LEU A 21 -21.06 -42.94 -5.79
N CYS A 22 -21.66 -43.20 -4.62
CA CYS A 22 -22.58 -42.26 -3.97
C CYS A 22 -21.88 -40.95 -3.60
N LEU A 23 -20.64 -40.99 -3.12
CA LEU A 23 -19.83 -39.79 -2.86
C LEU A 23 -19.53 -39.02 -4.15
N ILE A 24 -19.21 -39.69 -5.26
CA ILE A 24 -18.98 -39.05 -6.56
C ILE A 24 -20.26 -38.41 -7.09
N VAL A 25 -21.41 -39.07 -6.94
CA VAL A 25 -22.71 -38.50 -7.34
C VAL A 25 -23.09 -37.33 -6.43
N ILE A 26 -22.87 -37.41 -5.12
CA ILE A 26 -23.09 -36.31 -4.17
C ILE A 26 -22.17 -35.14 -4.50
N LEU A 27 -20.89 -35.36 -4.80
CA LEU A 27 -19.93 -34.31 -5.16
C LEU A 27 -20.28 -33.66 -6.51
N ASN A 28 -20.70 -34.43 -7.51
CA ASN A 28 -21.12 -33.91 -8.82
C ASN A 28 -22.48 -33.20 -8.78
N SER A 29 -23.42 -33.66 -7.94
CA SER A 29 -24.67 -32.95 -7.69
C SER A 29 -24.46 -31.70 -6.81
N CYS A 30 -23.47 -31.71 -5.90
CA CYS A 30 -23.13 -30.56 -5.08
C CYS A 30 -22.52 -29.41 -5.90
N GLY A 31 -21.83 -29.70 -7.02
CA GLY A 31 -21.33 -28.68 -7.94
C GLY A 31 -22.42 -27.82 -8.61
N ASN A 32 -23.65 -28.35 -8.76
CA ASN A 32 -24.79 -27.59 -9.28
C ASN A 32 -25.71 -27.05 -8.17
N VAL A 33 -25.72 -27.68 -6.98
CA VAL A 33 -26.52 -27.22 -5.82
C VAL A 33 -25.85 -26.08 -5.06
N THR A 34 -24.52 -25.91 -5.13
CA THR A 34 -23.82 -24.76 -4.52
C THR A 34 -24.18 -23.42 -5.15
N ARG A 35 -24.68 -23.40 -6.40
CA ARG A 35 -25.16 -22.15 -7.03
C ARG A 35 -26.42 -21.57 -6.39
N ASN A 36 -27.21 -22.37 -5.70
CA ASN A 36 -28.48 -21.94 -5.09
C ASN A 36 -28.46 -21.83 -3.56
N ILE A 37 -27.32 -22.10 -2.91
CA ILE A 37 -27.16 -21.93 -1.47
C ILE A 37 -26.17 -20.79 -1.25
N GLY A 38 -26.59 -19.53 -1.40
CA GLY A 38 -26.07 -18.30 -0.75
C GLY A 38 -24.56 -18.02 -0.57
N TYR A 39 -23.65 -18.89 -0.98
CA TYR A 39 -22.21 -18.66 -0.96
C TYR A 39 -21.93 -17.84 -2.22
N GLY A 40 -21.49 -16.59 -2.04
CA GLY A 40 -21.13 -15.71 -3.14
C GLY A 40 -20.08 -16.34 -4.06
N LEU A 41 -19.75 -15.65 -5.16
CA LEU A 41 -18.79 -16.13 -6.16
C LEU A 41 -17.48 -16.61 -5.53
N SER A 42 -16.95 -17.71 -6.04
CA SER A 42 -15.62 -18.19 -5.68
C SER A 42 -14.53 -17.26 -6.24
N GLU A 43 -13.33 -17.30 -5.66
CA GLU A 43 -12.19 -16.48 -6.12
C GLU A 43 -11.90 -16.69 -7.61
N ILE A 44 -11.94 -17.95 -8.08
CA ILE A 44 -11.72 -18.31 -9.48
C ILE A 44 -12.78 -17.66 -10.39
N GLU A 45 -14.03 -17.59 -9.96
CA GLU A 45 -15.10 -16.94 -10.73
C GLU A 45 -14.95 -15.42 -10.76
N ILE A 46 -14.42 -14.81 -9.69
CA ILE A 46 -14.13 -13.38 -9.63
C ILE A 46 -12.94 -13.04 -10.53
N GLU A 47 -11.87 -13.84 -10.48
CA GLU A 47 -10.71 -13.73 -11.36
C GLU A 47 -11.12 -13.85 -12.84
N GLU A 48 -11.97 -14.81 -13.19
CA GLU A 48 -12.46 -14.98 -14.56
C GLU A 48 -13.34 -13.80 -15.03
N ARG A 49 -14.12 -13.19 -14.12
CA ARG A 49 -14.85 -11.95 -14.42
C ARG A 49 -13.89 -10.79 -14.66
N TYR A 50 -12.88 -10.63 -13.82
CA TYR A 50 -11.85 -9.60 -14.02
C TYR A 50 -11.12 -9.80 -15.35
N ARG A 51 -10.74 -11.04 -15.68
CA ARG A 51 -10.07 -11.38 -16.94
C ARG A 51 -10.90 -10.99 -18.16
N LYS A 52 -12.23 -11.18 -18.13
CA LYS A 52 -13.12 -10.73 -19.19
C LYS A 52 -13.15 -9.21 -19.31
N ALA A 53 -13.17 -8.50 -18.19
CA ALA A 53 -13.08 -7.04 -18.17
C ALA A 53 -11.74 -6.55 -18.75
N GLU A 54 -10.63 -7.19 -18.39
CA GLU A 54 -9.29 -6.89 -18.91
C GLU A 54 -9.17 -7.14 -20.42
N LEU A 55 -9.70 -8.26 -20.92
CA LEU A 55 -9.76 -8.53 -22.37
C LEU A 55 -10.58 -7.45 -23.09
N MET A 56 -11.71 -7.03 -22.52
CA MET A 56 -12.51 -5.95 -23.09
C MET A 56 -11.77 -4.60 -23.07
N TYR A 57 -11.04 -4.30 -22.00
CA TYR A 57 -10.20 -3.11 -21.89
C TYR A 57 -9.15 -3.06 -23.01
N ASN A 58 -8.39 -4.14 -23.19
CA ASN A 58 -7.35 -4.22 -24.21
C ASN A 58 -7.94 -4.16 -25.62
N ALA A 59 -9.03 -4.89 -25.88
CA ALA A 59 -9.71 -4.83 -27.18
C ALA A 59 -10.23 -3.43 -27.54
N ILE A 60 -10.62 -2.61 -26.53
CA ILE A 60 -10.95 -1.20 -26.76
C ILE A 60 -9.72 -0.38 -27.12
N LEU A 61 -8.59 -0.57 -26.41
CA LEU A 61 -7.35 0.16 -26.67
C LEU A 61 -6.73 -0.19 -28.02
N ASP A 62 -6.77 -1.46 -28.40
CA ASP A 62 -6.23 -1.98 -29.66
C ASP A 62 -7.14 -1.66 -30.87
N GLY A 63 -8.34 -1.13 -30.61
CA GLY A 63 -9.31 -0.74 -31.64
C GLY A 63 -10.12 -1.89 -32.23
N GLU A 64 -9.99 -3.12 -31.70
CA GLU A 64 -10.84 -4.26 -32.06
C GLU A 64 -12.31 -4.02 -31.68
N ILE A 65 -12.52 -3.35 -30.54
CA ILE A 65 -13.82 -2.87 -30.08
C ILE A 65 -13.81 -1.35 -30.13
N ARG A 66 -14.86 -0.75 -30.69
CA ARG A 66 -15.02 0.71 -30.68
C ARG A 66 -15.01 1.23 -29.24
N GLY A 67 -14.13 2.17 -28.92
CA GLY A 67 -14.05 2.86 -27.62
C GLY A 67 -15.19 3.83 -27.32
N SER A 68 -16.43 3.48 -27.68
CA SER A 68 -17.61 4.31 -27.43
C SER A 68 -17.92 4.39 -25.94
N GLN A 69 -18.62 5.46 -25.53
CA GLN A 69 -19.13 5.63 -24.16
C GLN A 69 -19.86 4.39 -23.62
N ASP A 70 -20.65 3.72 -24.46
CA ASP A 70 -21.41 2.53 -24.07
C ASP A 70 -20.49 1.36 -23.70
N ASN A 71 -19.43 1.12 -24.47
CA ASN A 71 -18.46 0.07 -24.19
C ASN A 71 -17.64 0.39 -22.92
N TRP A 72 -17.20 1.63 -22.75
CA TRP A 72 -16.56 2.07 -21.51
C TRP A 72 -17.47 1.90 -20.30
N ASN A 73 -18.75 2.28 -20.40
CA ASN A 73 -19.73 2.13 -19.31
C ASN A 73 -19.97 0.66 -18.95
N LYS A 74 -20.04 -0.24 -19.94
CA LYS A 74 -20.14 -1.69 -19.72
C LYS A 74 -18.92 -2.21 -18.96
N LEU A 75 -17.71 -1.82 -19.36
CA LEU A 75 -16.47 -2.22 -18.70
C LEU A 75 -16.40 -1.67 -17.27
N ILE A 76 -16.68 -0.37 -17.08
CA ILE A 76 -16.72 0.29 -15.77
C ILE A 76 -17.73 -0.41 -14.85
N LYS A 77 -18.88 -0.83 -15.37
CA LYS A 77 -19.88 -1.59 -14.59
C LYS A 77 -19.30 -2.94 -14.12
N GLN A 78 -18.66 -3.70 -14.99
CA GLN A 78 -18.05 -4.98 -14.62
C GLN A 78 -16.98 -4.82 -13.54
N LEU A 79 -16.15 -3.78 -13.65
CA LEU A 79 -15.11 -3.49 -12.67
C LEU A 79 -15.71 -3.06 -11.32
N ASN A 80 -16.72 -2.18 -11.31
CA ASN A 80 -17.42 -1.79 -10.08
C ASN A 80 -18.10 -2.98 -9.40
N ASP A 81 -18.72 -3.88 -10.17
CA ASP A 81 -19.33 -5.10 -9.60
C ASP A 81 -18.31 -5.92 -8.78
N ILE A 82 -17.08 -6.04 -9.27
CA ILE A 82 -15.98 -6.71 -8.55
C ILE A 82 -15.58 -5.92 -7.30
N ILE A 83 -15.37 -4.62 -7.45
CA ILE A 83 -14.87 -3.77 -6.36
C ILE A 83 -15.87 -3.68 -5.21
N ASP A 84 -17.15 -3.56 -5.51
CA ASP A 84 -18.18 -3.28 -4.51
C ASP A 84 -18.65 -4.56 -3.81
N HIS A 85 -18.69 -5.70 -4.52
CA HIS A 85 -19.15 -6.98 -3.95
C HIS A 85 -18.01 -7.90 -3.51
N HIS A 86 -16.80 -7.72 -4.04
CA HIS A 86 -15.64 -8.57 -3.78
C HIS A 86 -14.36 -7.79 -3.40
N PRO A 87 -14.40 -6.81 -2.48
CA PRO A 87 -13.25 -5.96 -2.12
C PRO A 87 -12.10 -6.68 -1.39
N LYS A 88 -12.21 -7.99 -1.15
CA LYS A 88 -11.15 -8.81 -0.55
C LYS A 88 -10.52 -9.79 -1.54
N SER A 89 -11.02 -9.81 -2.78
CA SER A 89 -10.48 -10.67 -3.85
C SER A 89 -9.05 -10.23 -4.20
N GLN A 90 -8.26 -11.19 -4.69
CA GLN A 90 -6.90 -10.98 -5.16
C GLN A 90 -6.81 -10.04 -6.37
N VAL A 91 -7.91 -9.88 -7.12
CA VAL A 91 -7.99 -8.97 -8.29
C VAL A 91 -8.69 -7.65 -7.98
N ALA A 92 -9.08 -7.40 -6.74
CA ALA A 92 -9.83 -6.19 -6.39
C ALA A 92 -8.98 -4.91 -6.51
N ASP A 93 -7.66 -5.04 -6.34
CA ASP A 93 -6.69 -3.96 -6.57
C ASP A 93 -6.48 -3.71 -8.08
N ASP A 94 -6.36 -4.76 -8.89
CA ASP A 94 -6.34 -4.64 -10.35
C ASP A 94 -7.60 -3.99 -10.89
N ALA A 95 -8.77 -4.40 -10.39
CA ALA A 95 -10.05 -3.85 -10.81
C ALA A 95 -10.13 -2.34 -10.55
N LEU A 96 -9.64 -1.86 -9.41
CA LEU A 96 -9.58 -0.43 -9.10
C LEU A 96 -8.58 0.32 -9.97
N TYR A 97 -7.42 -0.27 -10.24
CA TYR A 97 -6.43 0.33 -11.11
C TYR A 97 -6.96 0.45 -12.55
N SER A 98 -7.51 -0.63 -13.09
CA SER A 98 -8.16 -0.67 -14.40
C SER A 98 -9.36 0.28 -14.48
N LEU A 99 -10.13 0.43 -13.40
CA LEU A 99 -11.21 1.42 -13.32
C LEU A 99 -10.68 2.85 -13.43
N GLY A 100 -9.57 3.15 -12.74
CA GLY A 100 -8.89 4.44 -12.85
C GLY A 100 -8.44 4.71 -14.28
N LEU A 101 -7.81 3.74 -14.94
CA LEU A 101 -7.42 3.86 -16.34
C LEU A 101 -8.62 4.00 -17.28
N CYS A 102 -9.71 3.27 -17.06
CA CYS A 102 -10.95 3.45 -17.85
C CYS A 102 -11.40 4.90 -17.82
N TYR A 103 -11.37 5.57 -16.67
CA TYR A 103 -11.70 6.98 -16.57
C TYR A 103 -10.65 7.94 -17.18
N ILE A 104 -9.39 7.52 -17.31
CA ILE A 104 -8.36 8.26 -18.06
C ILE A 104 -8.61 8.18 -19.57
N TRP A 105 -9.19 7.10 -20.07
CA TRP A 105 -9.33 6.86 -21.52
C TRP A 105 -10.76 7.01 -22.04
N SER A 106 -11.76 6.95 -21.16
CA SER A 106 -13.16 7.02 -21.56
C SER A 106 -13.47 8.34 -22.27
N GLU A 107 -14.22 8.24 -23.34
CA GLU A 107 -14.93 9.36 -23.94
C GLU A 107 -15.94 9.93 -22.93
N GLY A 108 -16.34 11.20 -23.09
CA GLY A 108 -17.29 11.89 -22.20
C GLY A 108 -16.78 13.22 -21.65
N ASP A 109 -17.38 13.70 -20.55
CA ASP A 109 -16.86 14.89 -19.86
C ASP A 109 -15.46 14.58 -19.32
N ARG A 110 -14.46 15.20 -19.95
CA ARG A 110 -13.05 14.96 -19.64
C ARG A 110 -12.74 15.30 -18.19
N LYS A 111 -13.24 16.42 -17.67
CA LYS A 111 -12.90 16.89 -16.32
C LYS A 111 -13.55 16.01 -15.26
N ASP A 112 -14.80 15.61 -15.47
CA ASP A 112 -15.47 14.68 -14.55
C ASP A 112 -14.81 13.30 -14.55
N SER A 113 -14.47 12.77 -15.73
CA SER A 113 -13.80 11.48 -15.87
C SER A 113 -12.44 11.48 -15.17
N LEU A 114 -11.61 12.51 -15.36
CA LEU A 114 -10.33 12.64 -14.66
C LEU A 114 -10.48 12.73 -13.14
N ARG A 115 -11.52 13.40 -12.62
CA ARG A 115 -11.80 13.41 -11.17
C ARG A 115 -12.21 12.02 -10.65
N LYS A 116 -12.93 11.24 -11.45
CA LYS A 116 -13.27 9.84 -11.12
C LYS A 116 -12.02 8.95 -11.14
N ALA A 117 -11.11 9.16 -12.10
CA ALA A 117 -9.82 8.47 -12.15
C ALA A 117 -9.01 8.73 -10.88
N ILE A 118 -8.88 10.00 -10.45
CA ILE A 118 -8.22 10.37 -9.19
C ILE A 118 -8.83 9.61 -8.01
N LYS A 119 -10.16 9.61 -7.88
CA LYS A 119 -10.86 8.86 -6.82
C LYS A 119 -10.58 7.36 -6.87
N ALA A 120 -10.49 6.75 -8.04
CA ALA A 120 -10.18 5.33 -8.18
C ALA A 120 -8.74 5.02 -7.73
N PHE A 121 -7.75 5.82 -8.13
CA PHE A 121 -6.37 5.67 -7.67
C PHE A 121 -6.21 5.99 -6.18
N ASP A 122 -6.96 6.96 -5.65
CA ASP A 122 -7.04 7.22 -4.21
C ASP A 122 -7.61 6.01 -3.47
N ARG A 123 -8.70 5.40 -3.97
CA ARG A 123 -9.25 4.15 -3.41
C ARG A 123 -8.20 3.03 -3.46
N LEU A 124 -7.44 2.89 -4.53
CA LEU A 124 -6.40 1.87 -4.63
C LEU A 124 -5.32 2.07 -3.57
N THR A 125 -4.77 3.29 -3.49
CA THR A 125 -3.71 3.62 -2.53
C THR A 125 -4.18 3.56 -1.08
N TYR A 126 -5.47 3.84 -0.85
CA TYR A 126 -6.10 3.75 0.44
C TYR A 126 -6.35 2.28 0.83
N TYR A 127 -7.17 1.54 0.08
CA TYR A 127 -7.65 0.21 0.44
C TYR A 127 -6.63 -0.91 0.22
N TYR A 128 -5.71 -0.76 -0.73
CA TYR A 128 -4.74 -1.78 -1.12
C TYR A 128 -3.29 -1.25 -1.08
N PRO A 129 -2.82 -0.70 0.06
CA PRO A 129 -1.51 -0.02 0.14
C PRO A 129 -0.30 -0.93 -0.06
N LYS A 130 -0.50 -2.25 0.00
CA LYS A 130 0.52 -3.28 -0.28
C LYS A 130 0.52 -3.75 -1.74
N SER A 131 -0.39 -3.24 -2.56
CA SER A 131 -0.47 -3.61 -3.98
C SER A 131 0.81 -3.21 -4.71
N GLU A 132 1.26 -4.03 -5.64
CA GLU A 132 2.37 -3.72 -6.53
C GLU A 132 2.03 -2.59 -7.51
N LEU A 133 0.74 -2.27 -7.66
CA LEU A 133 0.23 -1.20 -8.53
C LEU A 133 0.32 0.19 -7.90
N ILE A 134 0.77 0.28 -6.65
CA ILE A 134 0.84 1.55 -5.91
C ILE A 134 1.69 2.60 -6.64
N PRO A 135 2.93 2.32 -7.12
CA PRO A 135 3.67 3.28 -7.93
C PRO A 135 2.85 3.76 -9.13
N SER A 136 2.26 2.84 -9.90
CA SER A 136 1.46 3.17 -11.08
C SER A 136 0.26 4.05 -10.74
N ALA A 137 -0.45 3.78 -9.65
CA ALA A 137 -1.57 4.62 -9.23
C ALA A 137 -1.15 6.04 -8.82
N TYR A 138 0.01 6.21 -8.17
CA TYR A 138 0.54 7.55 -7.90
C TYR A 138 0.86 8.30 -9.20
N TYR A 139 1.49 7.62 -10.17
CA TYR A 139 1.80 8.20 -11.47
C TYR A 139 0.52 8.62 -12.22
N TRP A 140 -0.44 7.72 -12.37
CA TRP A 140 -1.67 7.99 -13.13
C TRP A 140 -2.59 8.99 -12.43
N ARG A 141 -2.57 9.07 -11.09
CA ARG A 141 -3.25 10.15 -10.36
C ARG A 141 -2.60 11.51 -10.65
N ALA A 142 -1.28 11.59 -10.66
CA ALA A 142 -0.56 12.81 -11.04
C ALA A 142 -0.85 13.20 -12.50
N TYR A 143 -0.86 12.22 -13.40
CA TYR A 143 -1.25 12.40 -14.80
C TYR A 143 -2.69 12.90 -14.95
N ALA A 144 -3.62 12.45 -14.09
CA ALA A 144 -4.98 12.95 -14.08
C ALA A 144 -5.07 14.43 -13.67
N TYR A 145 -4.26 14.88 -12.70
CA TYR A 145 -4.15 16.30 -12.35
C TYR A 145 -3.56 17.13 -13.50
N LEU A 146 -2.57 16.60 -14.21
CA LEU A 146 -2.05 17.21 -15.42
C LEU A 146 -3.16 17.37 -16.47
N GLY A 147 -3.97 16.33 -16.71
CA GLY A 147 -5.10 16.40 -17.63
C GLY A 147 -6.23 17.36 -17.19
N LEU A 148 -6.29 17.71 -15.90
CA LEU A 148 -7.17 18.75 -15.36
C LEU A 148 -6.57 20.16 -15.48
N GLU A 149 -5.35 20.28 -16.00
CA GLU A 149 -4.55 21.51 -16.04
C GLU A 149 -4.25 22.09 -14.65
N ASP A 150 -4.36 21.25 -13.60
CA ASP A 150 -3.98 21.62 -12.24
C ASP A 150 -2.47 21.37 -12.07
N TYR A 151 -1.67 22.14 -12.82
CA TYR A 151 -0.22 21.94 -12.92
C TYR A 151 0.48 22.01 -11.56
N LYS A 152 0.00 22.86 -10.63
CA LYS A 152 0.54 22.95 -9.28
C LYS A 152 0.37 21.63 -8.51
N ARG A 153 -0.82 21.02 -8.58
CA ARG A 153 -1.04 19.70 -7.96
C ARG A 153 -0.31 18.58 -8.70
N ALA A 154 -0.26 18.63 -10.03
CA ALA A 154 0.48 17.65 -10.82
C ALA A 154 1.97 17.65 -10.44
N ILE A 155 2.60 18.82 -10.33
CA ILE A 155 3.99 18.98 -9.86
C ILE A 155 4.18 18.31 -8.50
N LEU A 156 3.33 18.65 -7.53
CA LEU A 156 3.41 18.10 -6.17
C LEU A 156 3.31 16.57 -6.17
N GLU A 157 2.38 16.01 -6.95
CA GLU A 157 2.16 14.56 -6.99
C GLU A 157 3.28 13.82 -7.76
N PHE A 158 3.83 14.40 -8.83
CA PHE A 158 4.99 13.83 -9.52
C PHE A 158 6.27 13.92 -8.67
N GLU A 159 6.49 15.00 -7.94
CA GLU A 159 7.59 15.10 -6.96
C GLU A 159 7.45 14.05 -5.87
N ARG A 160 6.24 13.88 -5.32
CA ARG A 160 5.96 12.83 -4.34
C ARG A 160 6.24 11.45 -4.92
N PHE A 161 5.84 11.20 -6.17
CA PHE A 161 6.13 9.94 -6.85
C PHE A 161 7.64 9.70 -6.96
N ARG A 162 8.43 10.70 -7.41
CA ARG A 162 9.90 10.58 -7.53
C ARG A 162 10.57 10.23 -6.20
N VAL A 163 10.17 10.91 -5.13
CA VAL A 163 10.72 10.68 -3.79
C VAL A 163 10.33 9.29 -3.26
N LYS A 164 9.08 8.87 -3.47
CA LYS A 164 8.55 7.62 -2.90
C LYS A 164 8.93 6.38 -3.71
N PHE A 165 9.10 6.51 -5.02
CA PHE A 165 9.33 5.39 -5.94
C PHE A 165 10.51 5.62 -6.89
N PRO A 166 11.73 5.90 -6.38
CA PRO A 166 12.90 6.22 -7.20
C PRO A 166 13.37 5.08 -8.11
N LYS A 167 12.90 3.84 -7.87
CA LYS A 167 13.21 2.65 -8.68
C LYS A 167 12.05 2.19 -9.56
N SER A 168 10.96 2.96 -9.63
CA SER A 168 9.81 2.59 -10.46
C SER A 168 10.16 2.65 -11.95
N PRO A 169 9.66 1.73 -12.79
CA PRO A 169 9.82 1.84 -14.25
C PRO A 169 9.21 3.14 -14.82
N LEU A 170 8.24 3.75 -14.12
CA LEU A 170 7.59 5.00 -14.51
C LEU A 170 8.38 6.26 -14.06
N TYR A 171 9.59 6.11 -13.51
CA TYR A 171 10.37 7.24 -13.00
C TYR A 171 10.75 8.25 -14.09
N ALA A 172 11.25 7.77 -15.23
CA ALA A 172 11.61 8.63 -16.36
C ALA A 172 10.38 9.39 -16.89
N ASP A 173 9.24 8.69 -17.02
CA ASP A 173 7.99 9.31 -17.46
C ASP A 173 7.51 10.37 -16.47
N ALA A 174 7.57 10.09 -15.16
CA ALA A 174 7.21 11.06 -14.12
C ALA A 174 8.10 12.30 -14.15
N GLU A 175 9.40 12.16 -14.39
CA GLU A 175 10.31 13.30 -14.55
C GLU A 175 10.01 14.12 -15.80
N TYR A 176 9.71 13.46 -16.91
CA TYR A 176 9.30 14.14 -18.13
C TYR A 176 8.04 14.98 -17.87
N GLN A 177 6.98 14.38 -17.32
CA GLN A 177 5.73 15.09 -17.05
C GLN A 177 5.89 16.23 -16.03
N LEU A 178 6.71 16.03 -14.99
CA LEU A 178 7.03 17.07 -14.02
C LEU A 178 7.67 18.31 -14.67
N ASN A 179 8.62 18.09 -15.58
CA ASN A 179 9.29 19.17 -16.30
C ASN A 179 8.33 19.94 -17.21
N GLU A 180 7.44 19.22 -17.90
CA GLU A 180 6.38 19.83 -18.70
C GLU A 180 5.45 20.70 -17.83
N CYS A 181 5.04 20.20 -16.66
CA CYS A 181 4.22 20.98 -15.72
C CYS A 181 4.94 22.25 -15.24
N ARG A 182 6.22 22.17 -14.88
CA ARG A 182 7.01 23.33 -14.41
C ARG A 182 7.17 24.38 -15.50
N ALA A 183 7.40 23.95 -16.74
CA ALA A 183 7.46 24.85 -17.88
C ALA A 183 6.15 25.63 -18.08
N LYS A 184 4.99 24.98 -17.85
CA LYS A 184 3.66 25.62 -17.90
C LYS A 184 3.43 26.64 -16.78
N VAL A 185 4.04 26.45 -15.61
CA VAL A 185 3.91 27.37 -14.45
C VAL A 185 4.96 28.50 -14.47
N GLY A 186 5.98 28.41 -15.34
CA GLY A 186 7.03 29.42 -15.45
C GLY A 186 8.12 29.30 -14.38
N GLU A 187 8.20 28.16 -13.68
CA GLU A 187 9.28 27.88 -12.72
C GLU A 187 10.55 27.51 -13.49
N LYS A 188 11.66 28.21 -13.21
CA LYS A 188 12.97 27.91 -13.81
C LYS A 188 13.42 26.51 -13.38
N LYS A 189 13.99 25.74 -14.32
CA LYS A 189 14.57 24.42 -14.06
C LYS A 189 15.59 24.49 -12.92
N GLU A 190 15.32 23.80 -11.82
CA GLU A 190 16.40 23.42 -10.90
C GLU A 190 17.22 22.29 -11.55
N PRO A 191 18.55 22.38 -11.54
CA PRO A 191 19.39 21.30 -12.04
C PRO A 191 19.24 20.07 -11.15
N VAL A 192 19.02 18.93 -11.79
CA VAL A 192 19.01 17.62 -11.14
C VAL A 192 20.40 17.38 -10.55
N ILE A 193 20.51 17.35 -9.22
CA ILE A 193 21.69 16.80 -8.55
C ILE A 193 21.63 15.28 -8.75
N ALA A 194 22.31 14.80 -9.79
CA ALA A 194 22.67 13.41 -9.89
C ALA A 194 23.46 13.05 -8.63
N LYS A 195 22.93 12.14 -7.81
CA LYS A 195 23.73 11.50 -6.77
C LYS A 195 24.62 10.49 -7.48
N ASP A 196 25.91 10.78 -7.48
CA ASP A 196 26.99 9.97 -8.03
C ASP A 196 26.82 8.50 -7.64
N ALA A 197 26.67 7.65 -8.65
CA ALA A 197 26.99 6.24 -8.57
C ALA A 197 28.42 6.08 -9.07
N ASP A 198 29.30 5.87 -8.10
CA ASP A 198 30.58 5.16 -8.13
C ASP A 198 31.41 5.15 -9.43
N THR A 199 32.57 5.80 -9.34
CA THR A 199 33.68 5.72 -10.29
C THR A 199 34.31 4.33 -10.35
N SER A 200 34.44 3.75 -11.55
CA SER A 200 35.76 3.42 -12.11
C SER A 200 35.63 2.74 -13.48
N SER A 201 36.19 3.36 -14.52
CA SER A 201 37.14 2.74 -15.44
C SER A 201 37.55 3.69 -16.58
N GLN A 202 38.76 4.20 -16.45
CA GLN A 202 39.78 4.33 -17.50
C GLN A 202 39.61 5.34 -18.67
N LYS A 203 40.40 6.42 -18.53
CA LYS A 203 41.51 6.89 -19.41
C LYS A 203 41.25 7.54 -20.79
N LYS A 204 42.04 8.63 -20.95
CA LYS A 204 42.61 9.29 -22.16
C LYS A 204 41.64 10.19 -22.93
N ALA A 205 42.00 11.38 -23.42
CA ALA A 205 43.21 12.21 -23.45
C ALA A 205 42.71 13.66 -23.76
N LYS A 206 43.13 14.70 -23.04
CA LYS A 206 44.19 15.70 -23.38
C LYS A 206 44.16 16.30 -24.80
N SER A 207 44.33 17.64 -24.80
CA SER A 207 44.72 18.58 -25.88
C SER A 207 43.53 19.23 -26.62
N GLU A 208 43.47 20.53 -26.96
CA GLU A 208 44.36 21.71 -27.02
C GLU A 208 43.48 22.98 -26.88
N LYS A 209 43.79 23.98 -26.05
CA LYS A 209 44.52 25.25 -26.32
C LYS A 209 44.09 26.08 -27.55
N ASN A 210 43.62 27.31 -27.22
CA ASN A 210 43.93 28.63 -27.83
C ASN A 210 43.45 28.86 -29.28
N ASN A 211 43.13 30.06 -29.79
CA ASN A 211 43.09 31.46 -29.35
C ASN A 211 42.39 32.23 -30.51
N GLU A 212 42.24 33.56 -30.33
CA GLU A 212 42.08 34.59 -31.39
C GLU A 212 40.69 34.76 -32.03
N GLU A 213 40.24 35.95 -32.41
CA GLU A 213 40.50 37.33 -31.99
C GLU A 213 39.33 38.15 -32.59
N LYS A 214 38.82 39.14 -31.83
CA LYS A 214 38.46 40.50 -32.28
C LYS A 214 37.84 40.69 -33.67
N ALA A 215 36.63 41.22 -33.77
CA ALA A 215 36.28 42.66 -33.84
C ALA A 215 35.31 42.75 -35.04
N SER A 216 34.30 43.61 -35.14
CA SER A 216 34.01 44.88 -34.49
C SER A 216 32.63 45.33 -34.99
N ASP A 217 31.97 46.13 -34.16
CA ASP A 217 31.13 47.28 -34.53
C ASP A 217 29.75 47.00 -35.20
N GLU A 218 28.64 47.62 -34.82
CA GLU A 218 28.51 48.93 -34.19
C GLU A 218 27.07 49.20 -33.70
N LYS A 219 26.96 50.19 -32.81
CA LYS A 219 25.80 51.03 -32.40
C LYS A 219 25.08 50.59 -31.11
N LYS A 220 25.46 51.22 -29.98
CA LYS A 220 24.99 52.54 -29.43
C LYS A 220 23.73 52.32 -28.60
N GLU A 221 23.51 52.78 -27.37
CA GLU A 221 24.13 53.75 -26.45
C GLU A 221 23.32 53.48 -25.13
N GLN A 222 23.88 53.17 -23.96
CA GLN A 222 24.23 54.11 -22.87
C GLN A 222 23.15 55.21 -22.66
N VAL A 223 22.56 55.53 -21.50
CA VAL A 223 22.92 55.55 -20.06
C VAL A 223 21.56 55.67 -19.32
N ILE A 224 21.31 55.18 -18.10
CA ILE A 224 21.51 55.91 -16.83
C ILE A 224 21.30 54.94 -15.64
N LYS A 225 22.22 55.09 -14.69
CA LYS A 225 22.33 54.42 -13.41
C LYS A 225 21.42 55.02 -12.34
N LYS A 226 21.06 54.14 -11.40
CA LYS A 226 21.04 54.30 -9.93
C LYS A 226 19.77 54.76 -9.20
N GLU A 227 19.41 53.85 -8.29
CA GLU A 227 18.97 54.03 -6.91
C GLU A 227 17.60 54.67 -6.65
N GLU A 228 16.64 53.85 -6.20
CA GLU A 228 15.89 54.16 -5.00
C GLU A 228 15.36 52.88 -4.31
N LYS A 229 15.73 52.70 -3.03
CA LYS A 229 15.04 51.81 -2.10
C LYS A 229 13.66 52.40 -1.79
N LYS A 230 12.59 51.64 -1.97
CA LYS A 230 11.34 51.82 -1.20
C LYS A 230 10.51 50.54 -1.17
N VAL A 231 10.40 50.00 0.05
CA VAL A 231 9.24 49.35 0.68
C VAL A 231 8.44 48.35 -0.18
N ILE A 232 8.60 47.07 0.12
CA ILE A 232 7.65 46.01 -0.26
C ILE A 232 6.43 46.14 0.66
N PRO A 233 5.19 46.34 0.15
CA PRO A 233 3.99 46.16 0.95
C PRO A 233 3.61 44.67 1.02
N ASP A 234 3.13 44.26 2.20
CA ASP A 234 2.51 42.97 2.48
C ASP A 234 1.52 42.54 1.39
N ILE A 235 1.71 41.35 0.82
CA ILE A 235 0.68 40.68 0.04
C ILE A 235 -0.13 39.80 1.00
N ALA A 236 -1.37 40.24 1.21
CA ALA A 236 -2.36 39.67 2.08
C ALA A 236 -2.73 38.20 1.78
N LYS A 237 -3.17 37.55 2.85
CA LYS A 237 -3.79 36.22 2.93
C LYS A 237 -4.98 36.09 1.94
N PRO A 238 -5.10 35.00 1.16
CA PRO A 238 -6.30 34.72 0.36
C PRO A 238 -7.52 34.40 1.24
N PRO A 239 -8.75 34.69 0.78
CA PRO A 239 -9.94 34.83 1.63
C PRO A 239 -10.52 33.50 2.12
N GLU A 240 -11.10 33.58 3.30
CA GLU A 240 -11.90 32.55 3.97
C GLU A 240 -13.28 32.48 3.30
N ILE A 241 -13.65 31.31 2.76
CA ILE A 241 -14.99 31.09 2.18
C ILE A 241 -15.87 30.47 3.26
N THR A 242 -16.75 31.28 3.86
CA THR A 242 -17.88 30.80 4.66
C THR A 242 -19.05 30.45 3.74
N PRO A 243 -19.70 29.30 3.87
CA PRO A 243 -20.96 29.03 3.19
C PRO A 243 -22.12 29.46 4.10
N ASP A 244 -22.81 30.54 3.75
CA ASP A 244 -24.13 30.83 4.30
C ASP A 244 -25.09 31.16 3.14
N VAL A 245 -25.80 30.13 2.68
CA VAL A 245 -27.05 30.28 1.93
C VAL A 245 -27.99 29.16 2.36
N LYS A 246 -29.04 29.51 3.12
CA LYS A 246 -30.20 28.65 3.36
C LYS A 246 -31.12 28.62 2.13
N PRO A 247 -31.72 27.47 1.79
CA PRO A 247 -32.69 27.35 0.69
C PRO A 247 -34.13 27.69 1.15
N PRO A 248 -35.02 28.12 0.24
CA PRO A 248 -36.47 28.14 0.50
C PRO A 248 -37.09 26.77 0.22
N ILE A 249 -37.98 26.33 1.12
CA ILE A 249 -38.80 25.11 1.03
C ILE A 249 -40.27 25.48 0.80
N LYS A 250 -40.96 24.75 -0.10
CA LYS A 250 -42.32 24.16 0.02
C LYS A 250 -42.52 23.19 -1.16
N ASN A 251 -42.42 21.85 -0.98
CA ASN A 251 -43.45 20.85 -0.63
C ASN A 251 -44.50 20.63 -1.76
N ASP A 252 -44.81 19.42 -2.27
CA ASP A 252 -45.27 18.23 -1.53
C ASP A 252 -44.97 16.86 -2.21
N GLN A 253 -44.22 15.99 -1.52
CA GLN A 253 -44.58 14.62 -1.06
C GLN A 253 -43.31 13.82 -0.71
N PRO A 254 -43.31 13.01 0.38
CA PRO A 254 -42.09 12.67 1.12
C PRO A 254 -41.41 11.40 0.61
N PRO A 255 -40.07 11.41 0.39
CA PRO A 255 -39.27 10.20 0.31
C PRO A 255 -38.85 9.74 1.73
N PRO A 256 -38.50 8.46 1.90
CA PRO A 256 -38.53 7.75 3.18
C PRO A 256 -37.47 8.26 4.17
N LYS A 257 -37.76 8.08 5.47
CA LYS A 257 -36.91 8.49 6.60
C LYS A 257 -35.47 7.99 6.41
N LYS A 258 -34.51 8.92 6.47
CA LYS A 258 -33.09 8.63 6.62
C LYS A 258 -32.85 8.09 8.02
N ASP A 259 -32.35 6.87 8.12
CA ASP A 259 -31.54 6.47 9.25
C ASP A 259 -30.14 7.11 9.08
N ASP A 260 -29.76 7.96 10.03
CA ASP A 260 -28.46 8.61 10.09
C ASP A 260 -27.34 7.58 10.27
N VAL A 261 -26.65 7.19 9.19
CA VAL A 261 -25.33 6.56 9.32
C VAL A 261 -24.31 7.67 9.60
N LYS A 262 -24.15 7.98 10.89
CA LYS A 262 -23.03 8.78 11.39
C LYS A 262 -21.74 7.98 11.20
N VAL A 263 -21.00 8.22 10.11
CA VAL A 263 -19.66 7.66 9.93
C VAL A 263 -18.75 8.26 11.00
N SER A 264 -18.50 7.53 12.09
CA SER A 264 -17.62 8.00 13.16
C SER A 264 -16.18 7.98 12.66
N ARG A 265 -15.53 9.15 12.58
CA ARG A 265 -14.07 9.24 12.37
C ARG A 265 -13.33 8.48 13.47
N LEU A 266 -12.17 7.91 13.15
CA LEU A 266 -11.34 7.23 14.13
C LEU A 266 -10.96 8.21 15.24
N SER A 267 -11.10 7.81 16.50
CA SER A 267 -10.63 8.60 17.64
C SER A 267 -9.34 7.98 18.17
N VAL A 268 -8.29 8.82 18.28
CA VAL A 268 -7.06 8.48 19.01
C VAL A 268 -7.26 8.91 20.46
N LYS A 269 -7.26 7.92 21.37
CA LYS A 269 -7.72 8.08 22.76
C LYS A 269 -6.58 8.39 23.72
N GLU A 270 -5.73 7.41 23.94
CA GLU A 270 -4.68 7.46 24.97
C GLU A 270 -3.35 7.02 24.34
N ILE A 271 -2.26 7.62 24.81
CA ILE A 271 -0.90 7.21 24.45
C ILE A 271 -0.18 6.80 25.73
N ARG A 272 0.33 5.57 25.76
CA ARG A 272 1.01 4.97 26.91
C ARG A 272 2.39 4.49 26.51
N TYR A 273 3.28 4.35 27.49
CA TYR A 273 4.59 3.78 27.26
C TYR A 273 5.09 2.92 28.42
N SER A 274 6.01 2.01 28.08
CA SER A 274 6.79 1.21 29.02
C SER A 274 8.23 1.10 28.53
N SER A 275 9.18 1.40 29.40
CA SER A 275 10.60 1.26 29.13
C SER A 275 11.16 -0.02 29.76
N SER A 276 12.01 -0.73 29.03
CA SER A 276 12.79 -1.88 29.49
C SER A 276 14.27 -1.69 29.13
N PRO A 277 15.18 -2.53 29.64
CA PRO A 277 16.58 -2.48 29.22
C PRO A 277 16.80 -2.74 27.72
N GLU A 278 15.91 -3.45 27.03
CA GLU A 278 16.16 -3.82 25.63
C GLU A 278 15.39 -2.95 24.62
N TYR A 279 14.24 -2.42 25.04
CA TYR A 279 13.37 -1.63 24.18
C TYR A 279 12.42 -0.72 24.98
N THR A 280 11.92 0.32 24.32
CA THR A 280 10.81 1.14 24.79
C THR A 280 9.61 0.91 23.89
N ARG A 281 8.47 0.54 24.49
CA ARG A 281 7.20 0.34 23.79
C ARG A 281 6.28 1.52 24.02
N VAL A 282 5.77 2.09 22.93
CA VAL A 282 4.71 3.09 22.92
C VAL A 282 3.44 2.47 22.35
N VAL A 283 2.30 2.66 23.02
CA VAL A 283 0.99 2.14 22.62
C VAL A 283 0.03 3.30 22.44
N ILE A 284 -0.58 3.38 21.27
CA ILE A 284 -1.59 4.39 20.92
C ILE A 284 -2.94 3.68 20.79
N ASP A 285 -3.87 4.00 21.67
CA ASP A 285 -5.20 3.42 21.69
C ASP A 285 -6.10 4.12 20.66
N SER A 286 -6.82 3.33 19.85
CA SER A 286 -7.74 3.84 18.84
C SER A 286 -9.15 3.28 19.01
N SER A 287 -10.16 4.00 18.53
CA SER A 287 -11.56 3.54 18.57
C SER A 287 -11.85 2.40 17.60
N GLN A 288 -11.06 2.30 16.52
CA GLN A 288 -11.20 1.33 15.45
C GLN A 288 -9.84 1.06 14.80
N SER A 289 -9.78 0.11 13.86
CA SER A 289 -8.58 -0.18 13.07
C SER A 289 -8.04 1.10 12.42
N ALA A 290 -6.77 1.40 12.68
CA ALA A 290 -6.13 2.63 12.22
C ALA A 290 -5.28 2.38 10.98
N ARG A 291 -5.32 3.31 10.03
CA ARG A 291 -4.29 3.41 8.99
C ARG A 291 -3.27 4.45 9.42
N TYR A 292 -2.00 4.11 9.31
CA TYR A 292 -0.94 5.02 9.66
C TYR A 292 0.27 4.85 8.74
N ASP A 293 1.01 5.94 8.56
CA ASP A 293 2.33 5.95 7.93
C ASP A 293 3.39 6.41 8.93
N THR A 294 4.63 5.98 8.70
CA THR A 294 5.78 6.32 9.54
C THR A 294 6.79 7.15 8.76
N LEU A 295 7.27 8.24 9.34
CA LEU A 295 8.32 9.07 8.78
C LEU A 295 9.43 9.25 9.81
N LYS A 296 10.63 8.73 9.52
CA LYS A 296 11.83 9.03 10.32
C LYS A 296 12.44 10.34 9.81
N LEU A 297 12.71 11.26 10.72
CA LEU A 297 13.42 12.51 10.45
C LEU A 297 14.79 12.47 11.12
N SER A 298 15.78 13.08 10.48
CA SER A 298 17.09 13.34 11.06
C SER A 298 17.15 14.80 11.56
N ASP A 299 18.06 15.09 12.49
CA ASP A 299 18.39 16.43 12.98
C ASP A 299 17.20 17.27 13.52
N PRO A 300 16.68 16.97 14.72
CA PRO A 300 16.99 15.83 15.59
C PRO A 300 16.25 14.55 15.15
N GLU A 301 16.79 13.37 15.54
CA GLU A 301 16.18 12.08 15.26
C GLU A 301 14.74 12.02 15.82
N ARG A 302 13.77 11.81 14.94
CA ARG A 302 12.36 11.70 15.30
C ARG A 302 11.69 10.59 14.50
N LEU A 303 10.76 9.88 15.13
CA LEU A 303 9.83 8.98 14.44
C LEU A 303 8.42 9.57 14.52
N CYS A 304 7.90 9.98 13.38
CA CYS A 304 6.52 10.43 13.24
C CYS A 304 5.63 9.25 12.81
N VAL A 305 4.49 9.08 13.48
CA VAL A 305 3.41 8.17 13.10
C VAL A 305 2.17 9.00 12.80
N ASN A 306 1.78 9.06 11.53
CA ASN A 306 0.62 9.83 11.06
C ASN A 306 -0.58 8.90 10.94
N ILE A 307 -1.59 9.10 11.77
CA ILE A 307 -2.79 8.29 11.83
C ILE A 307 -3.87 8.98 11.00
N GLN A 308 -4.32 8.29 9.94
CA GLN A 308 -5.18 8.83 8.90
C GLN A 308 -6.67 8.69 9.25
N ASN A 309 -7.49 9.62 8.75
CA ASN A 309 -8.91 9.76 9.06
C ASN A 309 -9.19 9.72 10.58
N ALA A 310 -8.34 10.39 11.34
CA ALA A 310 -8.32 10.35 12.78
C ALA A 310 -8.50 11.75 13.38
N VAL A 311 -9.22 11.78 14.49
CA VAL A 311 -9.35 12.94 15.37
C VAL A 311 -8.72 12.59 16.71
N LEU A 312 -7.92 13.51 17.25
CA LEU A 312 -7.39 13.38 18.60
C LEU A 312 -8.54 13.67 19.58
N SER A 313 -8.98 12.67 20.36
CA SER A 313 -10.09 12.90 21.31
C SER A 313 -9.66 13.67 22.56
N THR A 314 -8.36 13.84 22.76
CA THR A 314 -7.79 14.67 23.82
C THR A 314 -7.21 15.95 23.25
N SER A 315 -6.84 16.89 24.11
CA SER A 315 -5.94 17.98 23.72
C SER A 315 -4.56 17.42 23.32
N LYS A 316 -3.76 18.29 22.69
CA LYS A 316 -2.34 18.02 22.41
C LYS A 316 -1.66 17.51 23.68
N GLN A 317 -0.93 16.39 23.57
CA GLN A 317 -0.17 15.81 24.68
C GLN A 317 1.32 15.84 24.41
N ASP A 318 2.08 16.06 25.47
CA ASP A 318 3.54 16.10 25.50
C ASP A 318 3.99 15.23 26.70
N ILE A 319 4.28 13.95 26.45
CA ILE A 319 4.66 12.96 27.47
C ILE A 319 6.18 12.91 27.57
N ILE A 320 6.73 13.26 28.72
CA ILE A 320 8.17 13.12 29.00
C ILE A 320 8.46 11.65 29.31
N VAL A 321 9.37 11.05 28.54
CA VAL A 321 9.83 9.66 28.74
C VAL A 321 11.21 9.66 29.37
N ASP A 322 12.14 10.43 28.76
CA ASP A 322 13.55 10.58 29.15
C ASP A 322 14.31 9.29 29.49
N ASP A 323 13.99 8.20 28.80
CA ASP A 323 14.74 6.94 28.91
C ASP A 323 15.94 6.91 27.95
N ALA A 324 16.60 5.78 27.80
CA ALA A 324 17.78 5.66 26.93
C ALA A 324 17.49 5.82 25.42
N LEU A 325 16.24 5.61 24.98
CA LEU A 325 15.85 5.51 23.58
C LEU A 325 14.94 6.66 23.12
N ILE A 326 14.06 7.15 24.01
CA ILE A 326 13.04 8.15 23.74
C ILE A 326 13.14 9.27 24.77
N LYS A 327 13.28 10.51 24.29
CA LYS A 327 13.24 11.71 25.12
C LYS A 327 11.81 12.08 25.47
N LYS A 328 10.93 12.14 24.48
CA LYS A 328 9.58 12.69 24.61
C LYS A 328 8.65 12.13 23.53
N ILE A 329 7.38 11.94 23.87
CA ILE A 329 6.31 11.61 22.92
C ILE A 329 5.38 12.82 22.81
N ARG A 330 5.04 13.22 21.59
CA ARG A 330 4.15 14.35 21.31
C ARG A 330 2.98 13.86 20.47
N SER A 331 1.77 14.32 20.74
CA SER A 331 0.61 14.04 19.90
C SER A 331 -0.21 15.28 19.65
N ALA A 332 -0.54 15.54 18.39
CA ALA A 332 -1.38 16.66 18.00
C ALA A 332 -2.24 16.30 16.78
N GLN A 333 -3.35 17.01 16.62
CA GLN A 333 -4.04 17.09 15.34
C GLN A 333 -3.11 17.81 14.35
N PHE A 334 -2.68 17.13 13.29
CA PHE A 334 -1.78 17.68 12.28
C PHE A 334 -2.53 18.45 11.21
N ASP A 335 -3.66 17.90 10.76
CA ASP A 335 -4.62 18.53 9.85
C ASP A 335 -6.03 18.01 10.15
N LEU A 336 -7.03 18.35 9.32
CA LEU A 336 -8.44 17.98 9.54
C LEU A 336 -8.69 16.46 9.60
N GLU A 337 -7.79 15.64 9.05
CA GLU A 337 -7.96 14.20 8.93
C GLU A 337 -6.80 13.39 9.54
N THR A 338 -5.74 14.04 10.01
CA THR A 338 -4.52 13.35 10.46
C THR A 338 -4.19 13.70 11.91
N VAL A 339 -4.03 12.67 12.76
CA VAL A 339 -3.35 12.80 14.06
C VAL A 339 -1.90 12.41 13.90
N ARG A 340 -0.97 13.27 14.30
CA ARG A 340 0.47 12.96 14.29
C ARG A 340 0.96 12.68 15.70
N VAL A 341 1.56 11.51 15.90
CA VAL A 341 2.33 11.15 17.09
C VAL A 341 3.82 11.19 16.74
N VAL A 342 4.62 11.93 17.51
CA VAL A 342 6.06 12.11 17.28
C VAL A 342 6.82 11.59 18.48
N LEU A 343 7.73 10.66 18.26
CA LEU A 343 8.72 10.22 19.24
C LEU A 343 10.01 11.02 18.97
N ASP A 344 10.41 11.86 19.91
CA ASP A 344 11.74 12.47 19.94
C ASP A 344 12.74 11.42 20.40
N LEU A 345 13.59 10.94 19.49
CA LEU A 345 14.48 9.81 19.71
C LEU A 345 15.85 10.26 20.24
N LYS A 346 16.51 9.37 20.97
CA LYS A 346 17.95 9.41 21.24
C LYS A 346 18.65 8.49 20.23
N ALA A 347 19.71 7.77 20.64
CA ALA A 347 20.36 6.80 19.77
C ALA A 347 19.60 5.46 19.78
N ILE A 348 19.05 5.05 18.64
CA ILE A 348 18.30 3.79 18.51
C ILE A 348 18.93 2.88 17.45
N LYS A 349 18.76 1.56 17.60
CA LYS A 349 19.20 0.56 16.61
C LYS A 349 18.19 0.43 15.48
N ASN A 350 16.93 0.16 15.83
CA ASN A 350 15.81 0.04 14.91
C ASN A 350 14.49 0.26 15.66
N TYR A 351 13.39 0.25 14.90
CA TYR A 351 12.04 0.30 15.44
C TYR A 351 11.11 -0.63 14.65
N LYS A 352 9.99 -1.02 15.26
CA LYS A 352 8.92 -1.79 14.64
C LYS A 352 7.58 -1.14 14.98
N VAL A 353 6.70 -0.97 13.98
CA VAL A 353 5.33 -0.49 14.19
C VAL A 353 4.36 -1.56 13.68
N PHE A 354 3.33 -1.88 14.47
CA PHE A 354 2.31 -2.87 14.11
C PHE A 354 0.98 -2.58 14.82
N ASP A 355 -0.13 -3.07 14.27
CA ASP A 355 -1.46 -2.94 14.85
C ASP A 355 -1.89 -4.19 15.65
N LEU A 356 -2.70 -3.97 16.69
CA LEU A 356 -3.47 -4.99 17.39
C LEU A 356 -4.95 -4.65 17.26
N LYS A 357 -5.83 -5.66 17.15
CA LYS A 357 -7.26 -5.44 16.88
C LYS A 357 -8.16 -5.53 18.11
N ASP A 358 -7.68 -6.15 19.20
CA ASP A 358 -8.47 -6.36 20.43
C ASP A 358 -7.68 -5.97 21.70
N PRO A 359 -7.95 -4.80 22.31
CA PRO A 359 -8.56 -3.62 21.68
C PRO A 359 -7.65 -3.02 20.59
N PHE A 360 -8.23 -2.18 19.72
CA PHE A 360 -7.51 -1.52 18.63
C PHE A 360 -6.38 -0.63 19.15
N ARG A 361 -5.15 -0.97 18.76
CA ARG A 361 -3.93 -0.30 19.21
C ARG A 361 -2.92 -0.22 18.08
N ILE A 362 -2.18 0.88 18.01
CA ILE A 362 -0.93 0.96 17.26
C ILE A 362 0.21 0.83 18.26
N VAL A 363 1.11 -0.13 18.04
CA VAL A 363 2.24 -0.42 18.92
C VAL A 363 3.53 -0.07 18.19
N ILE A 364 4.39 0.70 18.88
CA ILE A 364 5.70 1.10 18.42
C ILE A 364 6.74 0.54 19.39
N ASP A 365 7.57 -0.37 18.92
CA ASP A 365 8.74 -0.86 19.67
C ASP A 365 9.98 -0.15 19.15
N VAL A 366 10.72 0.50 20.04
CA VAL A 366 12.00 1.16 19.76
C VAL A 366 13.11 0.38 20.48
N PHE A 367 14.12 -0.10 19.75
CA PHE A 367 15.17 -0.95 20.31
C PHE A 367 16.53 -0.25 20.37
N GLY A 368 17.27 -0.51 21.45
CA GLY A 368 18.63 0.02 21.67
C GLY A 368 19.75 -0.83 21.05
N GLN A 369 20.98 -0.32 21.14
CA GLN A 369 22.17 -1.14 20.85
C GLN A 369 22.55 -1.98 22.08
N PRO A 370 23.02 -3.24 21.93
CA PRO A 370 23.24 -4.17 23.05
C PRO A 370 24.28 -3.77 24.12
N ASN A 371 24.94 -2.62 24.00
CA ASN A 371 26.06 -2.22 24.87
C ASN A 371 25.90 -0.81 25.42
N GLN A 372 24.80 -0.53 26.11
CA GLN A 372 24.77 0.59 27.06
C GLN A 372 24.31 0.06 28.41
N ASN A 373 25.14 0.29 29.44
CA ASN A 373 24.79 0.08 30.85
C ASN A 373 23.47 0.80 31.14
N LEU A 374 22.41 0.03 31.41
CA LEU A 374 21.06 0.55 31.66
C LEU A 374 20.69 0.42 33.13
N ASP A 375 21.43 1.15 33.97
CA ASP A 375 20.96 1.52 35.31
C ASP A 375 20.24 2.88 35.21
N LYS A 376 19.07 2.92 34.56
CA LYS A 376 18.16 4.10 34.56
C LYS A 376 16.69 3.67 34.54
N PRO A 377 15.79 4.49 35.12
CA PRO A 377 14.55 4.01 35.73
C PRO A 377 13.55 3.44 34.72
N ILE A 378 12.88 2.37 35.14
CA ILE A 378 11.72 1.79 34.47
C ILE A 378 10.57 2.82 34.56
N GLY A 379 10.36 3.59 33.48
CA GLY A 379 9.20 4.45 33.32
C GLY A 379 8.02 3.66 32.77
N THR A 380 6.87 3.67 33.47
CA THR A 380 5.63 3.05 32.98
C THR A 380 4.45 3.98 33.26
N THR A 381 3.64 4.26 32.23
CA THR A 381 2.29 4.82 32.44
C THR A 381 1.22 3.73 32.57
N PHE A 382 1.60 2.45 32.46
CA PHE A 382 0.71 1.32 32.69
C PHE A 382 0.50 1.08 34.19
N PRO A 383 -0.72 0.73 34.64
CA PRO A 383 -0.91 0.18 35.97
C PRO A 383 -0.12 -1.13 36.10
N LYS A 384 0.75 -1.22 37.11
CA LYS A 384 1.64 -2.36 37.37
C LYS A 384 0.80 -3.57 37.81
N GLN A 385 0.37 -4.42 36.87
CA GLN A 385 -0.36 -5.64 37.17
C GLN A 385 0.57 -6.85 37.13
N SER A 386 0.72 -7.49 38.28
CA SER A 386 1.68 -8.54 38.61
C SER A 386 1.31 -9.93 38.07
N LYS A 387 2.38 -10.70 37.75
CA LYS A 387 2.56 -12.17 37.74
C LYS A 387 2.84 -12.77 36.36
N GLU A 388 4.13 -12.98 36.07
CA GLU A 388 4.59 -14.03 35.15
C GLU A 388 5.09 -15.24 35.96
N PRO A 389 4.89 -16.48 35.49
CA PRO A 389 5.46 -17.67 36.12
C PRO A 389 6.87 -17.94 35.59
N SER A 390 7.80 -18.14 36.53
CA SER A 390 9.20 -18.50 36.28
C SER A 390 9.34 -19.94 35.76
N VAL A 391 10.21 -20.16 34.77
CA VAL A 391 10.62 -21.51 34.31
C VAL A 391 12.09 -21.74 34.70
N THR A 392 12.30 -22.86 35.39
CA THR A 392 13.56 -23.29 36.02
C THR A 392 14.56 -23.86 35.00
N VAL A 393 15.85 -23.62 35.24
CA VAL A 393 17.01 -24.07 34.44
C VAL A 393 17.56 -25.40 34.96
N ILE A 394 17.88 -26.39 34.10
CA ILE A 394 18.80 -27.52 34.39
C ILE A 394 19.73 -27.81 33.19
N PRO A 395 21.00 -28.28 33.40
CA PRO A 395 22.14 -28.16 32.48
C PRO A 395 22.42 -29.36 31.53
N ARG A 396 23.32 -29.10 30.56
CA ARG A 396 23.82 -29.95 29.46
C ARG A 396 24.90 -30.94 29.91
N ASP A 397 24.89 -32.17 29.38
CA ASP A 397 26.04 -32.71 28.64
C ASP A 397 25.68 -33.92 27.73
N GLN A 398 26.51 -34.13 26.70
CA GLN A 398 26.52 -35.06 25.56
C GLN A 398 25.87 -34.49 24.29
N SER A 399 26.68 -34.20 23.27
CA SER A 399 26.27 -33.49 22.04
C SER A 399 26.19 -34.33 20.76
N PRO A 400 24.98 -34.65 20.25
CA PRO A 400 24.77 -35.23 18.92
C PRO A 400 23.65 -34.54 18.09
N ASN A 401 24.06 -33.80 17.04
CA ASN A 401 23.27 -33.26 15.91
C ASN A 401 22.15 -32.27 16.30
N LEU A 402 22.27 -30.98 15.94
CA LEU A 402 21.45 -29.87 16.48
C LEU A 402 19.94 -30.16 16.55
N VAL A 403 19.37 -30.83 15.54
CA VAL A 403 17.93 -31.19 15.50
C VAL A 403 17.59 -32.43 16.36
N LYS A 404 18.51 -33.40 16.48
CA LYS A 404 18.37 -34.63 17.27
C LYS A 404 18.68 -34.40 18.76
N GLN A 405 19.58 -33.46 19.06
CA GLN A 405 19.95 -32.99 20.40
C GLN A 405 18.92 -32.02 20.99
N LEU A 406 18.23 -31.23 20.15
CA LEU A 406 17.14 -30.33 20.58
C LEU A 406 15.79 -31.04 20.72
N GLY A 407 15.69 -32.36 20.47
CA GLY A 407 14.42 -33.09 20.47
C GLY A 407 13.37 -32.52 19.51
N LEU A 408 13.81 -31.67 18.57
CA LEU A 408 12.94 -31.03 17.60
C LEU A 408 12.63 -32.08 16.54
N LYS A 409 11.54 -32.81 16.78
CA LYS A 409 10.78 -33.42 15.70
C LYS A 409 10.64 -32.34 14.62
N VAL A 410 11.13 -32.55 13.42
CA VAL A 410 10.76 -31.70 12.28
C VAL A 410 9.25 -31.89 12.12
N ARG A 411 8.46 -30.99 12.70
CA ARG A 411 6.99 -31.11 12.73
C ARG A 411 6.37 -30.65 11.42
N THR A 412 7.07 -29.75 10.72
CA THR A 412 6.51 -29.03 9.59
C THR A 412 7.59 -28.73 8.57
N ILE A 413 7.37 -29.16 7.33
CA ILE A 413 8.12 -28.75 6.15
C ILE A 413 7.24 -27.77 5.38
N VAL A 414 7.78 -26.59 5.05
CA VAL A 414 7.11 -25.59 4.23
C VAL A 414 7.71 -25.67 2.82
N ILE A 415 6.86 -25.84 1.81
CA ILE A 415 7.24 -25.85 0.40
C ILE A 415 6.70 -24.57 -0.21
N ASP A 416 7.57 -23.79 -0.82
CA ASP A 416 7.24 -22.50 -1.43
C ASP A 416 7.39 -22.58 -2.97
N PRO A 417 6.30 -22.76 -3.73
CA PRO A 417 6.35 -22.68 -5.18
C PRO A 417 6.62 -21.23 -5.60
N GLY A 418 7.73 -20.98 -6.30
CA GLY A 418 8.09 -19.64 -6.78
C GLY A 418 7.05 -19.05 -7.75
N HIS A 419 7.03 -17.73 -7.89
CA HIS A 419 6.07 -16.97 -8.71
C HIS A 419 4.59 -17.22 -8.30
N GLY A 420 3.64 -16.71 -9.09
CA GLY A 420 2.21 -16.87 -8.81
C GLY A 420 1.42 -15.58 -9.03
N GLY A 421 0.10 -15.72 -9.14
CA GLY A 421 -0.76 -14.57 -9.42
C GLY A 421 -0.36 -13.84 -10.70
N LYS A 422 -0.01 -12.55 -10.58
CA LYS A 422 0.36 -11.64 -11.67
C LYS A 422 1.76 -11.88 -12.21
N ASP A 423 2.68 -12.42 -11.42
CA ASP A 423 4.02 -12.78 -11.88
C ASP A 423 3.97 -14.19 -12.50
N PRO A 424 4.06 -14.33 -13.84
CA PRO A 424 4.08 -15.63 -14.49
C PRO A 424 5.40 -16.40 -14.27
N GLY A 425 6.45 -15.72 -13.80
CA GLY A 425 7.84 -16.17 -13.95
C GLY A 425 8.25 -16.26 -15.42
N ALA A 426 9.25 -17.07 -15.73
CA ALA A 426 9.67 -17.30 -17.11
C ALA A 426 8.54 -17.87 -17.97
N VAL A 427 8.43 -17.37 -19.20
CA VAL A 427 7.43 -17.82 -20.18
C VAL A 427 8.14 -18.61 -21.28
N SER A 428 7.71 -19.84 -21.53
CA SER A 428 8.27 -20.66 -22.60
C SER A 428 7.89 -20.09 -23.98
N LYS A 429 8.65 -20.46 -25.01
CA LYS A 429 8.30 -20.15 -26.41
C LYS A 429 6.95 -20.73 -26.86
N SER A 430 6.44 -21.75 -26.15
CA SER A 430 5.14 -22.37 -26.37
C SER A 430 4.02 -21.77 -25.50
N GLY A 431 4.30 -20.73 -24.71
CA GLY A 431 3.32 -20.04 -23.87
C GLY A 431 3.06 -20.68 -22.49
N LEU A 432 3.97 -21.54 -22.01
CA LEU A 432 3.86 -22.11 -20.66
C LEU A 432 4.48 -21.16 -19.63
N TYR A 433 3.77 -20.95 -18.51
CA TYR A 433 4.23 -20.09 -17.42
C TYR A 433 4.91 -20.89 -16.31
N GLU A 434 6.07 -20.43 -15.87
CA GLU A 434 6.84 -21.02 -14.77
C GLU A 434 5.99 -21.25 -13.51
N LYS A 435 5.13 -20.27 -13.14
CA LYS A 435 4.22 -20.36 -12.00
C LYS A 435 3.36 -21.64 -11.98
N HIS A 436 2.98 -22.16 -13.16
CA HIS A 436 2.18 -23.38 -13.24
C HIS A 436 3.03 -24.64 -13.05
N PHE A 437 4.25 -24.63 -13.59
CA PHE A 437 5.18 -25.74 -13.51
C PHE A 437 5.68 -25.96 -12.07
N VAL A 438 6.13 -24.89 -11.42
CA VAL A 438 6.66 -24.96 -10.05
C VAL A 438 5.58 -25.28 -9.01
N LEU A 439 4.34 -24.86 -9.26
CA LEU A 439 3.19 -25.25 -8.43
C LEU A 439 2.85 -26.74 -8.57
N ASP A 440 2.91 -27.29 -9.79
CA ASP A 440 2.68 -28.73 -10.02
C ASP A 440 3.74 -29.58 -9.31
N ILE A 441 5.02 -29.24 -9.49
CA ILE A 441 6.13 -29.94 -8.81
C ILE A 441 5.99 -29.85 -7.29
N SER A 442 5.68 -28.67 -6.76
CA SER A 442 5.54 -28.46 -5.32
C SER A 442 4.39 -29.29 -4.73
N LYS A 443 3.27 -29.45 -5.46
CA LYS A 443 2.16 -30.32 -5.05
C LYS A 443 2.58 -31.79 -5.04
N ARG A 444 3.31 -32.26 -6.05
CA ARG A 444 3.84 -33.64 -6.10
C ARG A 444 4.84 -33.90 -4.98
N LEU A 445 5.74 -32.95 -4.72
CA LEU A 445 6.71 -33.05 -3.63
C LEU A 445 6.01 -33.07 -2.26
N ARG A 446 5.00 -32.23 -2.05
CA ARG A 446 4.16 -32.25 -0.84
C ARG A 446 3.57 -33.64 -0.61
N ASP A 447 2.99 -34.24 -1.64
CA ASP A 447 2.33 -35.54 -1.52
C ASP A 447 3.34 -36.67 -1.29
N LEU A 448 4.52 -36.59 -1.90
CA LEU A 448 5.63 -37.50 -1.63
C LEU A 448 6.12 -37.38 -0.19
N LEU A 449 6.35 -36.17 0.32
CA LEU A 449 6.80 -35.95 1.70
C LEU A 449 5.76 -36.46 2.71
N LYS A 450 4.46 -36.17 2.48
CA LYS A 450 3.37 -36.74 3.29
C LYS A 450 3.36 -38.27 3.32
N SER A 451 3.77 -38.92 2.23
CA SER A 451 3.84 -40.39 2.17
C SER A 451 5.02 -40.98 2.95
N LYS A 452 6.01 -40.16 3.32
CA LYS A 452 7.26 -40.60 3.98
C LYS A 452 7.29 -40.37 5.50
N GLY A 453 6.28 -39.69 6.05
CA GLY A 453 6.16 -39.37 7.48
C GLY A 453 6.44 -37.91 7.76
#